data_AF-A0A7K5KCV8-F1
#
_entry.id   AF-A0A7K5KCV8-F1
#
_cell.length_a   1.000
_cell.length_b   1.000
_cell.length_c   1.000
_cell.angle_alpha   90.00
_cell.angle_beta   90.00
_cell.angle_gamma   90.00
#
_symmetry.space_group_name_H-M   'P 1'
#
loop_
_entity.id
_entity.type
_entity.pdbx_description
1 polymer ?
#
loop_
_entity_poly.entity_id
_entity_poly.type
_entity_poly.pdbx_seq_one_letter_code
_entity_poly.pdbx_strand_id
1 'polypeptide(L)'
;MGQPRRITDSFPRRRRGPGRPPGRLKAKAKAKAKAQVKAKVRDCPRAPPQPPPDPALLDMLRRFDLCWEYGPCTGITRLQRWERAQALGLSPPGPIRDALLEHRDNP
;
A
#
# COMPACT_ATOMS: atom_id res chain seq x y z
N MET A 1 0.16 46.40 18.68
CA MET A 1 0.91 45.39 17.90
C MET A 1 0.04 44.13 17.80
N GLY A 2 -0.67 43.94 16.68
CA GLY A 2 -1.52 42.76 16.48
C GLY A 2 -0.69 41.54 16.05
N GLN A 3 -0.99 40.36 16.58
CA GLN A 3 -0.31 39.13 16.20
C GLN A 3 -0.59 38.82 14.70
N PRO A 4 0.42 38.42 13.92
CA PRO A 4 0.23 38.06 12.52
C PRO A 4 -0.66 36.83 12.41
N ARG A 5 -1.62 36.87 11.47
CA ARG A 5 -2.53 35.75 11.20
C ARG A 5 -1.71 34.53 10.78
N ARG A 6 -1.96 33.37 11.38
CA ARG A 6 -1.29 32.13 10.97
C ARG A 6 -1.91 31.63 9.67
N ILE A 7 -1.14 30.89 8.86
CA ILE A 7 -1.64 30.26 7.62
C ILE A 7 -2.88 29.39 7.90
N THR A 8 -2.97 28.82 9.11
CA THR A 8 -4.11 28.03 9.58
C THR A 8 -5.41 28.81 9.72
N ASP A 9 -5.35 30.14 9.85
CA ASP A 9 -6.51 31.02 9.95
C ASP A 9 -7.10 31.43 8.57
N SER A 10 -6.41 31.10 7.47
CA SER A 10 -6.93 31.33 6.12
C SER A 10 -7.94 30.26 5.68
N PHE A 11 -7.88 29.07 6.25
CA PHE A 11 -8.76 27.98 5.86
C PHE A 11 -10.04 27.98 6.68
N PRO A 12 -11.22 27.92 6.06
CA PRO A 12 -12.48 27.87 6.78
C PRO A 12 -12.55 26.61 7.63
N ARG A 13 -12.62 26.78 8.96
CA ARG A 13 -12.91 25.69 9.89
C ARG A 13 -14.30 25.13 9.58
N ARG A 14 -14.33 24.00 8.87
CA ARG A 14 -15.57 23.30 8.53
C ARG A 14 -16.25 22.85 9.84
N ARG A 15 -17.24 23.61 10.32
CA ARG A 15 -18.06 23.21 11.46
C ARG A 15 -18.78 21.92 11.09
N ARG A 16 -18.64 20.88 11.92
CA ARG A 16 -19.44 19.67 11.77
C ARG A 16 -20.89 20.08 12.05
N GLY A 17 -21.73 20.15 11.02
CA GLY A 17 -23.15 20.41 11.17
C GLY A 17 -23.86 19.27 11.94
N PRO A 18 -25.10 19.49 12.42
CA PRO A 18 -25.86 18.54 13.24
C PRO A 18 -26.42 17.34 12.43
N GLY A 19 -25.64 16.79 11.50
CA GLY A 19 -26.05 15.67 10.63
C GLY A 19 -24.91 14.73 10.22
N ARG A 20 -23.68 14.93 10.70
CA ARG A 20 -22.60 13.94 10.47
C ARG A 20 -22.62 12.93 11.62
N PRO A 21 -22.91 11.64 11.38
CA PRO A 21 -22.88 10.65 12.45
C PRO A 21 -21.47 10.62 13.06
N PRO A 22 -21.34 10.47 14.39
CA PRO A 22 -20.04 10.32 15.02
C PRO A 22 -19.33 9.10 14.41
N GLY A 23 -18.08 9.32 13.97
CA GLY A 23 -17.20 8.23 13.55
C GLY A 23 -17.15 7.20 14.65
N ARG A 24 -17.72 6.02 14.37
CA ARG A 24 -17.87 4.93 15.32
C ARG A 24 -16.48 4.35 15.61
N LEU A 25 -15.80 4.86 16.63
CA LEU A 25 -14.73 4.14 17.32
C LEU A 25 -15.41 2.94 18.02
N LYS A 26 -15.39 1.77 17.36
CA LYS A 26 -15.89 0.52 17.94
C LYS A 26 -14.93 0.07 19.05
N ALA A 27 -15.22 0.48 20.28
CA ALA A 27 -14.90 -0.33 21.45
C ALA A 27 -15.92 -1.48 21.52
N LYS A 28 -15.46 -2.73 21.42
CA LYS A 28 -16.24 -3.93 21.73
C LYS A 28 -15.40 -4.79 22.66
N ALA A 29 -15.75 -4.74 23.94
CA ALA A 29 -15.27 -5.66 24.95
C ALA A 29 -16.18 -6.91 25.01
N LYS A 30 -15.51 -8.07 25.16
CA LYS A 30 -15.92 -9.39 25.70
C LYS A 30 -16.94 -10.25 24.94
N ALA A 31 -16.55 -11.48 24.60
CA ALA A 31 -16.91 -12.71 25.34
C ALA A 31 -16.31 -13.96 24.66
N LYS A 32 -15.89 -14.94 25.47
CA LYS A 32 -15.42 -16.28 25.05
C LYS A 32 -16.54 -17.04 24.33
N ALA A 33 -16.21 -17.68 23.21
CA ALA A 33 -16.90 -18.87 22.72
C ALA A 33 -15.85 -19.82 22.12
N LYS A 34 -15.76 -21.00 22.71
CA LYS A 34 -14.87 -22.10 22.34
C LYS A 34 -15.49 -22.78 21.13
N ALA A 35 -14.93 -22.59 19.94
CA ALA A 35 -15.29 -23.34 18.74
C ALA A 35 -14.03 -24.06 18.24
N GLN A 36 -14.06 -25.38 18.34
CA GLN A 36 -13.02 -26.28 17.87
C GLN A 36 -13.03 -26.25 16.33
N VAL A 37 -12.15 -25.45 15.72
CA VAL A 37 -11.84 -25.58 14.30
C VAL A 37 -10.77 -26.65 14.17
N LYS A 38 -11.19 -27.83 13.73
CA LYS A 38 -10.33 -28.92 13.28
C LYS A 38 -9.49 -28.36 12.13
N ALA A 39 -8.24 -28.00 12.41
CA ALA A 39 -7.28 -27.62 11.38
C ALA A 39 -7.02 -28.84 10.50
N LYS A 40 -7.81 -28.98 9.44
CA LYS A 40 -7.45 -29.82 8.31
C LYS A 40 -6.32 -29.07 7.63
N VAL A 41 -5.10 -29.36 8.09
CA VAL A 41 -3.87 -29.03 7.38
C VAL A 41 -4.07 -29.59 5.98
N ARG A 42 -4.46 -28.70 5.05
CA ARG A 42 -4.33 -29.02 3.65
C ARG A 42 -2.84 -29.17 3.49
N ASP A 43 -2.42 -30.41 3.25
CA ASP A 43 -1.10 -30.73 2.75
C ASP A 43 -1.00 -30.02 1.39
N CYS A 44 -0.70 -28.72 1.44
CA CYS A 44 -0.27 -27.99 0.26
C CYS A 44 1.06 -28.65 -0.08
N PRO A 45 1.25 -29.20 -1.29
CA PRO A 45 2.56 -29.58 -1.72
C PRO A 45 3.42 -28.33 -1.56
N ARG A 46 4.37 -28.38 -0.62
CA ARG A 46 5.30 -27.29 -0.41
C ARG A 46 6.01 -27.13 -1.75
N ALA A 47 5.63 -26.09 -2.49
CA ALA A 47 6.27 -25.78 -3.74
C ALA A 47 7.78 -25.79 -3.51
N PRO A 48 8.56 -26.38 -4.43
CA PRO A 48 10.00 -26.43 -4.29
C PRO A 48 10.51 -25.02 -3.94
N PRO A 49 11.49 -24.89 -3.03
CA PRO A 49 12.03 -23.60 -2.66
C PRO A 49 12.45 -22.89 -3.93
N GLN A 50 11.67 -21.88 -4.32
CA GLN A 50 12.00 -21.05 -5.47
C GLN A 50 13.39 -20.48 -5.19
N PRO A 51 14.30 -20.48 -6.19
CA PRO A 51 15.60 -19.87 -6.02
C PRO A 51 15.40 -18.45 -5.44
N PRO A 52 16.25 -18.04 -4.48
CA PRO A 52 16.13 -16.73 -3.88
C PRO A 52 16.11 -15.68 -5.00
N PRO A 53 15.18 -14.71 -4.97
CA PRO A 53 15.09 -13.69 -6.01
C PRO A 53 16.43 -12.96 -6.11
N ASP A 54 16.80 -12.60 -7.35
CA ASP A 54 18.08 -11.94 -7.60
C ASP A 54 18.22 -10.68 -6.73
N PRO A 55 19.28 -10.56 -5.91
CA PRO A 55 19.43 -9.43 -5.00
C PRO A 55 19.51 -8.10 -5.75
N ALA A 56 20.06 -8.10 -6.96
CA ALA A 56 20.14 -6.93 -7.82
C ALA A 56 18.74 -6.43 -8.27
N LEU A 57 17.82 -7.35 -8.55
CA LEU A 57 16.44 -7.01 -8.94
C LEU A 57 15.67 -6.42 -7.75
N LEU A 58 15.87 -6.96 -6.54
CA LEU A 58 15.29 -6.42 -5.32
C LEU A 58 15.77 -4.99 -5.03
N ASP A 59 17.07 -4.73 -5.19
CA ASP A 59 17.61 -3.38 -5.05
C ASP A 59 17.06 -2.42 -6.10
N MET A 60 16.87 -2.88 -7.33
CA MET A 60 16.25 -2.08 -8.39
C MET A 60 14.79 -1.75 -8.07
N LEU A 61 14.01 -2.73 -7.61
CA LEU A 61 12.62 -2.53 -7.16
C LEU A 61 12.56 -1.54 -6.00
N ARG A 62 13.49 -1.64 -5.05
CA ARG A 62 13.57 -0.72 -3.91
C ARG A 62 13.89 0.71 -4.35
N ARG A 63 14.83 0.90 -5.28
CA ARG A 63 15.14 2.21 -5.85
C ARG A 63 13.94 2.80 -6.58
N PHE A 64 13.27 2.00 -7.41
CA PHE A 64 12.04 2.41 -8.08
C PHE A 64 10.95 2.84 -7.09
N ASP A 65 10.80 2.11 -5.97
CA ASP A 65 9.83 2.46 -4.95
C ASP A 65 10.11 3.83 -4.29
N LEU A 66 11.39 4.16 -4.12
CA LEU A 66 11.87 5.40 -3.50
C LEU A 66 11.91 6.60 -4.47
N CYS A 67 11.97 6.37 -5.77
CA CYS A 67 11.97 7.44 -6.77
C CYS A 67 10.63 8.17 -6.80
N TRP A 68 10.62 9.44 -6.40
CA TRP A 68 9.41 10.28 -6.40
C TRP A 68 8.94 10.68 -7.80
N GLU A 69 9.82 10.64 -8.81
CA GLU A 69 9.54 10.99 -10.20
C GLU A 69 8.41 10.15 -10.81
N TYR A 70 8.37 8.85 -10.49
CA TYR A 70 7.35 7.91 -10.99
C TYR A 70 5.99 8.05 -10.30
N GLY A 71 5.84 9.01 -9.38
CA GLY A 71 4.60 9.28 -8.65
C GLY A 71 4.48 8.52 -7.32
N PRO A 72 3.32 8.61 -6.64
CA PRO A 72 3.14 8.04 -5.30
C PRO A 72 3.22 6.51 -5.30
N CYS A 73 3.91 5.94 -4.31
CA CYS A 73 4.02 4.49 -4.12
C CYS A 73 2.87 3.89 -3.28
N THR A 74 2.07 4.73 -2.62
CA THR A 74 1.06 4.31 -1.66
C THR A 74 -0.32 4.16 -2.31
N GLY A 75 -1.02 3.08 -1.99
CA GLY A 75 -2.42 2.87 -2.41
C GLY A 75 -2.60 2.39 -3.85
N ILE A 76 -1.51 2.04 -4.54
CA ILE A 76 -1.50 1.42 -5.87
C ILE A 76 -0.52 0.26 -5.87
N THR A 77 -0.68 -0.70 -6.78
CA THR A 77 0.29 -1.78 -6.96
C THR A 77 1.55 -1.26 -7.65
N ARG A 78 2.69 -1.96 -7.47
CA ARG A 78 3.95 -1.58 -8.13
C ARG A 78 3.81 -1.61 -9.66
N LEU A 79 2.98 -2.53 -10.21
CA LEU A 79 2.67 -2.60 -11.63
C LEU A 79 1.87 -1.39 -12.12
N GLN A 80 0.83 -0.99 -11.39
CA GLN A 80 0.05 0.21 -11.71
C GLN A 80 0.91 1.47 -11.71
N ARG A 81 1.86 1.58 -10.77
CA ARG A 81 2.82 2.68 -10.72
C ARG A 81 3.72 2.70 -11.96
N TRP A 82 4.21 1.53 -12.37
CA TRP A 82 5.03 1.38 -13.57
C TRP A 82 4.28 1.81 -14.83
N GLU A 83 3.04 1.36 -15.01
CA GLU A 83 2.18 1.73 -16.16
C GLU A 83 1.93 3.24 -16.21
N ARG A 84 1.68 3.87 -15.05
CA ARG A 84 1.52 5.32 -14.97
C ARG A 84 2.81 6.06 -15.34
N ALA A 85 3.97 5.62 -14.84
CA ALA A 85 5.25 6.22 -15.20
C ALA A 85 5.52 6.11 -16.70
N GLN A 86 5.17 4.99 -17.32
CA GLN A 86 5.24 4.79 -18.77
C GLN A 86 4.29 5.75 -19.51
N ALA A 87 3.06 5.92 -19.02
CA ALA A 87 2.09 6.86 -19.59
C ALA A 87 2.53 8.33 -19.45
N LEU A 88 3.32 8.65 -18.43
CA LEU A 88 3.94 9.96 -18.24
C LEU A 88 5.21 10.17 -19.09
N GLY A 89 5.66 9.15 -19.83
CA GLY A 89 6.87 9.23 -20.65
C GLY A 89 8.18 9.21 -19.85
N LEU A 90 8.15 8.75 -18.60
CA LEU A 90 9.33 8.71 -17.71
C LEU A 90 10.22 7.48 -17.93
N SER A 91 9.95 6.67 -18.95
CA SER A 91 10.73 5.47 -19.33
C SER A 91 11.18 4.61 -18.14
N PRO A 92 10.25 4.08 -17.32
CA PRO A 92 10.59 3.26 -16.17
C PRO A 92 11.33 1.96 -16.60
N PRO A 93 12.15 1.35 -15.72
CA PRO A 93 12.97 0.19 -16.09
C PRO A 93 12.11 -1.01 -16.51
N GLY A 94 12.40 -1.59 -17.68
CA GLY A 94 11.73 -2.80 -18.19
C GLY A 94 11.82 -4.04 -17.28
N PRO A 95 12.99 -4.37 -16.69
CA PRO A 95 13.14 -5.55 -15.83
C PRO A 95 12.20 -5.57 -14.62
N ILE A 96 11.81 -4.38 -14.14
CA ILE A 96 10.84 -4.24 -13.05
C ILE A 96 9.46 -4.73 -13.50
N ARG A 97 9.06 -4.41 -14.73
CA ARG A 97 7.78 -4.85 -15.29
C ARG A 97 7.75 -6.37 -15.42
N ASP A 98 8.82 -6.94 -15.95
CA ASP A 98 8.93 -8.39 -16.18
C ASP A 98 8.87 -9.15 -14.85
N ALA A 99 9.62 -8.68 -13.84
CA ALA A 99 9.58 -9.23 -12.49
C ALA A 99 8.18 -9.15 -11.84
N LEU A 100 7.44 -8.07 -12.09
CA LEU A 100 6.07 -7.90 -11.60
C LEU A 100 5.05 -8.77 -12.33
N LEU A 101 5.30 -9.10 -13.60
CA LEU A 101 4.50 -10.02 -14.40
C LEU A 101 4.77 -11.48 -14.01
N GLU A 102 6.01 -11.81 -13.66
CA GLU A 102 6.41 -13.14 -13.20
C GLU A 102 5.86 -13.44 -11.80
N HIS A 103 5.84 -12.44 -10.91
CA HIS A 103 5.42 -12.59 -9.52
C HIS A 103 4.05 -11.96 -9.23
N ARG A 104 3.04 -12.18 -10.08
CA ARG A 104 1.68 -11.62 -9.87
C ARG A 104 1.00 -12.08 -8.58
N ASP A 105 1.37 -13.27 -8.09
CA ASP A 105 0.78 -13.90 -6.91
C ASP A 105 1.56 -13.62 -5.61
N ASN A 106 2.67 -12.89 -5.68
CA ASN A 106 3.49 -12.53 -4.52
C ASN A 106 3.13 -11.10 -4.07
N PRO A 107 2.58 -10.92 -2.86
CA PRO A 107 2.12 -9.62 -2.38
C PRO A 107 3.25 -8.60 -2.15
#